data_AF-A7AS64-F1
#
_entry.id   AF-A7AS64-F1
#
_cell.length_a   1.000
_cell.length_b   1.000
_cell.length_c   1.000
_cell.angle_alpha   90.00
_cell.angle_beta   90.00
_cell.angle_gamma   90.00
#
_symmetry.space_group_name_H-M   'P 1'
#
loop_
_entity.id
_entity.type
_entity.pdbx_description
1 polymer ?
#
loop_
_entity_poly.entity_id
_entity_poly.type
_entity_poly.pdbx_seq_one_letter_code
_entity_poly.pdbx_strand_id
1 'polypeptide(L)'
;MQRKRGSSKKYTAKGRSRYVATEDEIIARNAEMNSRDSNEESSDNDSDEPEQPERHTSTQKQMKTMPSSSSEDEEEDSSSSEFEICNPNRNPRPIEKTGVVELSRREREELQRQNFERQKMTLMAQGKLKSAQADLARLAEIRKQREAALARKMEQMSLKENQ
;
A
#
# COMPACT_ATOMS: atom_id res chain seq x y z
N MET A 1 -47.56 -11.27 -33.95
CA MET A 1 -46.50 -11.76 -33.03
C MET A 1 -45.95 -10.59 -32.23
N GLN A 2 -46.26 -10.47 -30.94
CA GLN A 2 -45.76 -9.38 -30.10
C GLN A 2 -44.37 -9.74 -29.54
N ARG A 3 -43.37 -8.89 -29.83
CA ARG A 3 -41.99 -9.06 -29.34
C ARG A 3 -41.97 -8.70 -27.85
N LYS A 4 -41.69 -9.68 -26.98
CA LYS A 4 -41.45 -9.46 -25.55
C LYS A 4 -40.23 -8.55 -25.39
N ARG A 5 -40.44 -7.30 -24.95
CA ARG A 5 -39.34 -6.39 -24.58
C ARG A 5 -38.58 -6.99 -23.41
N GLY A 6 -37.25 -7.09 -23.55
CA GLY A 6 -36.38 -7.74 -22.58
C GLY A 6 -36.53 -7.13 -21.18
N SER A 7 -36.71 -7.98 -20.18
CA SER A 7 -36.66 -7.63 -18.77
C SER A 7 -35.26 -7.10 -18.44
N SER A 8 -35.09 -5.77 -18.36
CA SER A 8 -33.87 -5.16 -17.84
C SER A 8 -33.72 -5.54 -16.36
N LYS A 9 -32.68 -6.32 -16.05
CA LYS A 9 -32.31 -6.62 -14.66
C LYS A 9 -31.97 -5.30 -13.97
N LYS A 10 -32.80 -4.92 -12.99
CA LYS A 10 -32.58 -3.73 -12.17
C LYS A 10 -31.27 -3.91 -11.40
N TYR A 11 -30.34 -2.99 -11.58
CA TYR A 11 -29.09 -2.94 -10.83
C TYR A 11 -29.42 -2.79 -9.34
N THR A 12 -29.18 -3.83 -8.55
CA THR A 12 -29.31 -3.74 -7.09
C THR A 12 -27.91 -3.54 -6.51
N ALA A 13 -27.73 -2.46 -5.74
CA ALA A 13 -26.45 -2.15 -5.06
C ALA A 13 -26.05 -3.19 -3.98
N LYS A 14 -26.86 -4.23 -3.79
CA LYS A 14 -26.74 -5.24 -2.73
C LYS A 14 -25.95 -6.49 -3.17
N GLY A 15 -25.40 -6.52 -4.39
CA GLY A 15 -24.70 -7.69 -4.94
C GLY A 15 -23.22 -7.51 -5.24
N ARG A 16 -22.65 -6.30 -5.09
CA ARG A 16 -21.21 -6.11 -5.27
C ARG A 16 -20.54 -6.34 -3.91
N SER A 17 -19.85 -7.48 -3.78
CA SER A 17 -19.00 -7.77 -2.63
C SER A 17 -18.18 -6.51 -2.31
N ARG A 18 -18.29 -6.02 -1.06
CA ARG A 18 -17.48 -4.89 -0.62
C ARG A 18 -16.04 -5.40 -0.56
N TYR A 19 -15.30 -5.18 -1.63
CA TYR A 19 -13.89 -5.45 -1.64
C TYR A 19 -13.24 -4.54 -0.60
N VAL A 20 -12.74 -5.14 0.48
CA VAL A 20 -11.93 -4.44 1.48
C VAL A 20 -10.50 -4.59 1.00
N ALA A 21 -9.88 -3.49 0.59
CA ALA A 21 -8.52 -3.50 0.08
C ALA A 21 -7.55 -4.08 1.13
N THR A 22 -6.55 -4.83 0.66
CA THR A 22 -5.49 -5.36 1.52
C THR A 22 -4.50 -4.25 1.90
N GLU A 23 -3.74 -4.45 2.97
CA GLU A 23 -2.75 -3.47 3.43
C GLU A 23 -1.70 -3.17 2.35
N ASP A 24 -1.26 -4.20 1.62
CA ASP A 24 -0.32 -4.06 0.50
C ASP A 24 -0.90 -3.22 -0.65
N GLU A 25 -2.19 -3.34 -0.94
CA GLU A 25 -2.85 -2.53 -1.98
C GLU A 25 -2.99 -1.07 -1.58
N ILE A 26 -3.23 -0.79 -0.29
CA ILE A 26 -3.29 0.57 0.23
C ILE A 26 -1.89 1.21 0.17
N ILE A 27 -0.85 0.45 0.55
CA ILE A 27 0.54 0.90 0.48
C ILE A 27 0.94 1.19 -0.97
N ALA A 28 0.65 0.29 -1.91
CA ALA A 28 0.96 0.46 -3.32
C ALA A 28 0.25 1.69 -3.92
N ARG A 29 -1.03 1.88 -3.60
CA ARG A 29 -1.81 3.05 -4.05
C ARG A 29 -1.23 4.36 -3.52
N ASN A 30 -0.87 4.40 -2.23
CA ASN A 30 -0.30 5.60 -1.63
C ASN A 30 1.09 5.92 -2.21
N ALA A 31 1.91 4.89 -2.45
CA ALA A 31 3.21 5.05 -3.11
C ALA A 31 3.06 5.59 -4.53
N GLU A 32 2.08 5.10 -5.29
CA GLU A 32 1.80 5.58 -6.64
C GLU A 32 1.33 7.04 -6.64
N MET A 33 0.43 7.41 -5.72
CA MET A 33 -0.03 8.80 -5.56
C MET A 33 1.13 9.74 -5.21
N ASN A 34 1.97 9.35 -4.25
CA ASN A 34 3.15 10.15 -3.88
C ASN A 34 4.14 10.28 -5.04
N SER A 35 4.32 9.23 -5.84
CA SER A 35 5.23 9.27 -7.00
C SER A 35 4.72 10.19 -8.11
N ARG A 36 3.40 10.30 -8.29
CA ARG A 36 2.78 11.23 -9.24
C ARG A 36 2.92 12.67 -8.78
N ASP A 37 2.68 12.92 -7.49
CA ASP A 37 2.80 14.25 -6.89
C ASP A 37 4.24 14.76 -6.97
N SER A 38 5.23 13.89 -6.69
CA SER A 38 6.65 14.22 -6.86
C SER A 38 7.06 14.43 -8.33
N ASN A 39 6.39 13.78 -9.28
CA ASN A 39 6.66 13.96 -10.71
C ASN A 39 6.00 15.22 -11.28
N GLU A 40 4.85 15.63 -10.73
CA GLU A 40 4.20 16.90 -11.05
C GLU A 40 4.98 18.09 -10.46
N GLU A 41 5.50 17.99 -9.22
CA GLU A 41 6.42 19.01 -8.66
C GLU A 41 7.77 19.09 -9.40
N SER A 42 8.23 17.99 -10.00
CA SER A 42 9.48 17.99 -10.79
C SER A 42 9.29 18.45 -12.24
N SER A 43 8.06 18.60 -12.72
CA SER A 43 7.75 18.99 -14.10
C SER A 43 7.73 20.51 -14.34
N ASP A 44 7.83 21.33 -13.28
CA ASP A 44 7.86 22.79 -13.38
C ASP A 44 9.28 23.39 -13.50
N ASN A 45 10.33 22.56 -13.63
CA ASN A 45 11.72 23.05 -13.59
C ASN A 45 12.71 22.46 -14.60
N ASP A 46 12.29 22.02 -15.79
CA ASP A 46 13.24 21.80 -16.89
C ASP A 46 12.52 21.88 -18.25
N SER A 47 12.54 23.07 -18.84
CA SER A 47 12.45 23.23 -20.30
C SER A 47 13.83 23.00 -20.89
N ASP A 48 14.05 21.88 -21.58
CA ASP A 48 14.77 21.85 -22.87
C ASP A 48 14.72 20.45 -23.55
N GLU A 49 14.76 20.51 -24.88
CA GLU A 49 14.40 19.60 -26.00
C GLU A 49 15.12 18.20 -26.09
N PRO A 50 14.65 17.20 -26.92
CA PRO A 50 14.78 15.76 -26.69
C PRO A 50 15.73 14.99 -27.64
N GLU A 51 16.04 13.73 -27.28
CA GLU A 51 16.51 12.69 -28.23
C GLU A 51 15.66 11.39 -28.16
N GLN A 52 15.13 11.04 -29.33
CA GLN A 52 14.41 9.81 -29.77
C GLN A 52 15.36 8.57 -29.77
N PRO A 53 14.91 7.27 -29.90
CA PRO A 53 13.88 6.84 -30.86
C PRO A 53 12.94 5.63 -30.55
N GLU A 54 11.73 5.75 -31.11
CA GLU A 54 10.98 4.76 -31.91
C GLU A 54 10.52 3.41 -31.31
N ARG A 55 9.19 3.27 -31.14
CA ARG A 55 8.43 2.10 -31.65
C ARG A 55 6.92 2.36 -31.79
N HIS A 56 6.58 2.82 -32.99
CA HIS A 56 5.37 2.66 -33.81
C HIS A 56 4.33 1.58 -33.39
N THR A 57 3.07 2.01 -33.17
CA THR A 57 1.88 1.41 -33.81
C THR A 57 0.79 2.45 -34.02
N SER A 58 0.40 2.65 -35.28
CA SER A 58 -0.58 3.60 -35.77
C SER A 58 -2.02 3.24 -35.38
N THR A 59 -2.79 4.19 -34.85
CA THR A 59 -4.25 4.19 -35.00
C THR A 59 -4.75 5.62 -35.11
N GLN A 60 -5.08 6.02 -36.34
CA GLN A 60 -5.71 7.30 -36.66
C GLN A 60 -7.12 7.34 -36.07
N LYS A 61 -7.44 8.35 -35.24
CA LYS A 61 -8.80 8.89 -35.19
C LYS A 61 -8.84 10.33 -34.66
N GLN A 62 -8.92 11.24 -35.63
CA GLN A 62 -9.75 12.43 -35.67
C GLN A 62 -9.62 13.47 -34.55
N MET A 63 -8.98 14.56 -34.97
CA MET A 63 -9.03 15.92 -34.48
C MET A 63 -10.42 16.38 -34.01
N LYS A 64 -10.47 16.96 -32.81
CA LYS A 64 -11.36 18.08 -32.48
C LYS A 64 -10.58 19.10 -31.67
N THR A 65 -10.23 20.18 -32.35
CA THR A 65 -9.77 21.45 -31.80
C THR A 65 -10.90 22.07 -30.97
N MET A 66 -10.64 22.34 -29.70
CA MET A 66 -11.46 23.24 -28.89
C MET A 66 -10.60 24.49 -28.62
N PRO A 67 -11.06 25.70 -28.97
CA PRO A 67 -10.30 26.91 -28.72
C PRO A 67 -10.23 27.18 -27.22
N SER A 68 -9.02 27.50 -26.78
CA SER A 68 -8.71 28.21 -25.54
C SER A 68 -9.65 29.42 -25.43
N SER A 69 -10.58 29.38 -24.48
CA SER A 69 -11.27 30.57 -24.01
C SER A 69 -10.45 31.13 -22.85
N SER A 70 -9.40 31.86 -23.22
CA SER A 70 -8.82 32.92 -22.43
C SER A 70 -9.94 33.92 -22.11
N SER A 71 -10.56 33.78 -20.95
CA SER A 71 -11.43 34.80 -20.33
C SER A 71 -10.60 35.34 -19.16
N GLU A 72 -9.84 36.38 -19.44
CA GLU A 72 -10.17 37.73 -18.98
C GLU A 72 -9.94 37.83 -17.47
N ASP A 73 -8.68 38.16 -17.21
CA ASP A 73 -8.18 39.00 -16.14
C ASP A 73 -9.18 40.12 -15.83
N GLU A 74 -10.09 39.86 -14.90
CA GLU A 74 -10.84 40.91 -14.21
C GLU A 74 -10.14 41.17 -12.88
N GLU A 75 -9.16 42.05 -12.97
CA GLU A 75 -8.69 42.90 -11.87
C GLU A 75 -9.90 43.71 -11.34
N GLU A 76 -10.73 43.09 -10.51
CA GLU A 76 -11.65 43.84 -9.65
C GLU A 76 -10.86 44.37 -8.44
N ASP A 77 -10.19 45.49 -8.68
CA ASP A 77 -9.75 46.44 -7.66
C ASP A 77 -11.00 46.98 -6.93
N SER A 78 -11.41 46.31 -5.84
CA SER A 78 -12.40 46.86 -4.94
C SER A 78 -12.02 46.68 -3.48
N SER A 79 -11.63 47.83 -2.93
CA SER A 79 -11.45 48.11 -1.50
C SER A 79 -10.20 47.48 -0.87
N SER A 80 -9.20 48.34 -0.75
CA SER A 80 -8.15 48.31 0.26
C SER A 80 -8.77 48.11 1.66
N SER A 81 -9.05 46.85 2.04
CA SER A 81 -9.25 46.50 3.43
C SER A 81 -7.87 46.54 4.08
N GLU A 82 -7.48 47.70 4.58
CA GLU A 82 -6.27 47.96 5.38
C GLU A 82 -6.25 47.18 6.73
N PHE A 83 -7.10 46.16 6.88
CA PHE A 83 -7.11 45.26 8.00
C PHE A 83 -6.40 43.97 7.61
N GLU A 84 -5.22 43.77 8.17
CA GLU A 84 -4.54 42.48 8.12
C GLU A 84 -5.42 41.43 8.81
N ILE A 85 -6.05 40.56 8.02
CA ILE A 85 -6.78 39.39 8.53
C ILE A 85 -5.74 38.41 9.08
N CYS A 86 -5.31 38.65 10.31
CA CYS A 86 -4.42 37.77 11.05
C CYS A 86 -5.23 36.58 11.58
N ASN A 87 -5.22 35.46 10.84
CA ASN A 87 -5.70 34.20 11.37
C ASN A 87 -4.74 33.74 12.49
N PRO A 88 -5.18 33.65 13.76
CA PRO A 88 -4.31 33.27 14.88
C PRO A 88 -3.81 31.81 14.79
N ASN A 89 -4.44 30.97 13.97
CA ASN A 89 -3.96 29.62 13.64
C ASN A 89 -3.02 29.58 12.42
N ARG A 90 -2.73 30.72 11.77
CA ARG A 90 -1.78 30.80 10.64
C ARG A 90 -0.34 30.53 11.08
N ASN A 91 0.00 30.89 12.31
CA ASN A 91 1.33 30.69 12.86
C ASN A 91 1.34 29.42 13.73
N PRO A 92 2.11 28.37 13.38
CA PRO A 92 2.25 27.21 14.24
C PRO A 92 2.88 27.65 15.58
N ARG A 93 2.25 27.28 16.70
CA ARG A 93 2.79 27.57 18.03
C ARG A 93 4.21 26.99 18.15
N PRO A 94 5.19 27.72 18.70
CA PRO A 94 6.53 27.18 18.90
C PRO A 94 6.41 26.05 19.93
N ILE A 95 6.56 24.81 19.47
CA ILE A 95 6.69 23.66 20.36
C ILE A 95 7.99 23.87 21.13
N GLU A 96 7.89 24.03 22.45
CA GLU A 96 9.06 24.24 23.30
C GLU A 96 10.03 23.06 23.09
N LYS A 97 11.23 23.36 22.56
CA LYS A 97 12.27 22.38 22.25
C LYS A 97 12.99 21.89 23.51
N THR A 98 12.28 21.69 24.60
CA THR A 98 12.77 20.86 25.69
C THR A 98 12.57 19.42 25.20
N GLY A 99 13.66 18.72 24.84
CA GLY A 99 13.66 17.42 24.13
C GLY A 99 12.95 16.23 24.79
N VAL A 100 12.05 16.48 25.74
CA VAL A 100 11.12 15.54 26.35
C VAL A 100 9.73 15.87 25.81
N VAL A 101 9.46 15.42 24.58
CA VAL A 101 8.08 15.38 24.07
C VAL A 101 7.38 14.30 24.88
N GLU A 102 6.59 14.71 25.86
CA GLU A 102 5.73 13.79 26.59
C GLU A 102 4.68 13.24 25.63
N LEU A 103 4.96 12.06 25.08
CA LEU A 103 4.01 11.34 24.24
C LEU A 103 2.66 11.29 24.93
N SER A 104 1.61 11.55 24.17
CA SER A 104 0.24 11.45 24.64
C SER A 104 0.01 10.06 25.23
N ARG A 105 -0.88 9.95 26.23
CA ARG A 105 -1.21 8.65 26.86
C ARG A 105 -1.51 7.57 25.80
N ARG A 106 -2.22 7.97 24.75
CA ARG A 106 -2.56 7.11 23.61
C ARG A 106 -1.31 6.63 22.85
N GLU A 107 -0.38 7.52 22.57
CA GLU A 107 0.85 7.20 21.85
C GLU A 107 1.77 6.28 22.67
N ARG A 108 1.80 6.44 24.00
CA ARG A 108 2.54 5.53 24.89
C ARG A 108 1.95 4.12 24.86
N GLU A 109 0.63 4.00 24.94
CA GLU A 109 -0.06 2.70 24.88
C GLU A 109 0.13 2.03 23.51
N GLU A 110 0.09 2.79 22.41
CA GLU A 110 0.35 2.29 21.06
C GLU A 110 1.80 1.81 20.89
N LEU A 111 2.80 2.55 21.39
CA LEU A 111 4.19 2.09 21.38
C LEU A 111 4.42 0.84 22.24
N GLN A 112 3.79 0.76 23.41
CA GLN A 112 3.87 -0.43 24.25
C GLN A 112 3.28 -1.65 23.55
N ARG A 113 2.14 -1.48 22.88
CA ARG A 113 1.52 -2.54 22.07
C ARG A 113 2.46 -2.99 20.95
N GLN A 114 3.02 -2.06 20.19
CA GLN A 114 3.98 -2.40 19.13
C GLN A 114 5.22 -3.11 19.68
N ASN A 115 5.76 -2.65 20.80
CA ASN A 115 6.91 -3.28 21.45
C ASN A 115 6.58 -4.70 21.93
N PHE A 116 5.40 -4.91 22.51
CA PHE A 116 4.94 -6.23 22.92
C PHE A 116 4.76 -7.18 21.73
N GLU A 117 4.15 -6.71 20.64
CA GLU A 117 3.98 -7.49 19.41
C GLU A 117 5.35 -7.88 18.83
N ARG A 118 6.30 -6.94 18.74
CA ARG A 118 7.68 -7.23 18.29
C ARG A 118 8.36 -8.24 19.20
N GLN A 119 8.28 -8.07 20.52
CA GLN A 119 8.88 -9.01 21.47
C GLN A 119 8.24 -10.40 21.38
N LYS A 120 6.92 -10.48 21.21
CA LYS A 120 6.22 -11.75 21.01
C LYS A 120 6.70 -12.44 19.74
N MET A 121 6.84 -11.70 18.64
CA MET A 121 7.35 -12.23 17.37
C MET A 121 8.80 -12.71 17.49
N THR A 122 9.67 -11.96 18.18
CA THR A 122 11.05 -12.41 18.41
C THR A 122 11.11 -13.66 19.29
N LEU A 123 10.29 -13.76 20.35
CA LEU A 123 10.20 -14.95 21.19
C LEU A 123 9.64 -16.17 20.43
N MET A 124 8.71 -15.95 19.51
CA MET A 124 8.18 -17.00 18.63
C MET A 124 9.26 -17.50 17.67
N ALA A 125 10.01 -16.60 17.04
CA ALA A 125 11.14 -16.95 16.17
C ALA A 125 12.25 -17.68 16.93
N GLN A 126 12.52 -17.30 18.19
CA GLN A 126 13.45 -18.01 19.07
C GLN A 126 12.92 -19.36 19.56
N GLY A 127 11.67 -19.72 19.28
CA GLY A 127 11.06 -20.94 19.79
C GLY A 127 10.89 -20.96 21.32
N LYS A 128 10.79 -19.80 21.97
CA LYS A 128 10.58 -19.70 23.43
C LYS A 128 9.11 -19.73 23.83
N LEU A 129 8.22 -19.32 22.92
CA LEU A 129 6.78 -19.41 23.13
C LEU A 129 6.33 -20.87 23.10
N LYS A 130 5.44 -21.29 24.03
CA LYS A 130 4.96 -22.67 24.13
C LYS A 130 4.40 -23.22 22.80
N SER A 131 3.71 -22.40 22.02
CA SER A 131 3.20 -22.81 20.71
C SER A 131 4.33 -23.05 19.71
N ALA A 132 5.32 -22.15 19.65
CA ALA A 132 6.48 -22.32 18.79
C ALA A 132 7.31 -23.56 19.19
N GLN A 133 7.44 -23.85 20.49
CA GLN A 133 8.06 -25.08 20.98
C GLN A 133 7.33 -26.34 20.51
N ALA A 134 6.00 -26.34 20.59
CA ALA A 134 5.19 -27.46 20.11
C ALA A 134 5.35 -27.66 18.59
N ASP A 135 5.36 -26.57 17.82
CA ASP A 135 5.57 -26.63 16.37
C ASP A 135 6.97 -27.16 16.02
N LEU A 136 8.02 -26.71 16.73
CA LEU A 136 9.37 -27.24 16.56
C LEU A 136 9.47 -28.72 16.95
N ALA A 137 8.83 -29.14 18.04
CA ALA A 137 8.79 -30.53 18.45
C ALA A 137 8.11 -31.40 17.38
N ARG A 138 6.97 -30.95 16.85
CA ARG A 138 6.27 -31.62 15.74
C ARG A 138 7.16 -31.75 14.50
N LEU A 139 7.89 -30.70 14.13
CA LEU A 139 8.83 -30.75 13.01
C LEU A 139 9.98 -31.73 13.27
N ALA A 140 10.49 -31.80 14.50
CA ALA A 140 11.53 -32.77 14.88
C ALA A 140 11.03 -34.22 14.78
N GLU A 141 9.79 -34.50 15.20
CA GLU A 141 9.18 -35.82 15.03
C GLU A 141 9.06 -36.22 13.56
N ILE A 142 8.62 -35.29 12.70
CA ILE A 142 8.52 -35.54 11.25
C ILE A 142 9.90 -35.82 10.65
N ARG A 143 10.94 -35.07 11.04
CA ARG A 143 12.32 -35.33 10.59
C ARG A 143 12.77 -36.73 10.99
N LYS A 144 12.59 -37.11 12.25
CA LYS A 144 12.92 -38.46 12.75
C LYS A 144 12.19 -39.56 12.00
N GLN A 145 10.90 -39.38 11.71
CA GLN A 145 10.12 -40.34 10.94
C GLN A 145 10.65 -40.48 9.49
N ARG A 146 11.04 -39.37 8.87
CA ARG A 146 11.61 -39.38 7.51
C ARG A 146 12.96 -40.07 7.49
N GLU A 147 13.85 -39.75 8.42
CA GLU A 147 15.16 -40.39 8.54
C GLU A 147 15.03 -41.89 8.79
N ALA A 148 14.16 -42.31 9.72
CA ALA A 148 13.90 -43.72 9.98
C ALA A 148 13.31 -44.44 8.76
N ALA A 149 12.43 -43.79 7.99
CA ALA A 149 11.88 -44.36 6.76
C ALA A 149 12.94 -44.50 5.66
N LEU A 150 13.84 -43.52 5.52
CA LEU A 150 14.95 -43.59 4.57
C LEU A 150 15.95 -44.67 4.97
N ALA A 151 16.31 -44.78 6.25
CA ALA A 151 17.17 -45.83 6.77
C ALA A 151 16.58 -47.22 6.49
N ARG A 152 15.29 -47.43 6.82
CA ARG A 152 14.59 -48.69 6.50
C ARG A 152 14.56 -49.00 5.00
N LYS A 153 14.40 -47.98 4.14
CA LYS A 153 14.46 -48.18 2.68
C LYS A 153 15.86 -48.59 2.22
N MET A 154 16.91 -47.95 2.74
CA MET A 154 18.30 -48.28 2.40
C MET A 154 18.67 -49.71 2.86
N GLU A 155 18.29 -50.09 4.08
CA GLU A 155 18.47 -51.45 4.59
C GLU A 155 17.77 -52.49 3.70
N GLN A 156 16.51 -52.25 3.34
CA GLN A 156 15.77 -53.13 2.43
C GLN A 156 16.40 -53.25 1.04
N MET A 157 16.98 -52.16 0.50
CA MET A 157 17.70 -52.20 -0.76
C MET A 157 18.99 -53.04 -0.64
N SER A 158 19.78 -52.82 0.41
CA SER A 158 21.03 -53.56 0.63
C SER A 158 20.82 -55.06 0.89
N LEU A 159 19.71 -55.44 1.54
CA LEU A 159 19.35 -56.85 1.75
C LEU A 159 18.90 -57.54 0.46
N LYS A 160 18.23 -56.80 -0.43
CA LYS A 160 17.83 -57.32 -1.75
C LYS A 160 18.99 -57.44 -2.73
N GLU A 161 20.02 -56.61 -2.58
CA GLU A 161 21.21 -56.65 -3.42
C GLU A 161 22.17 -57.78 -3.03
N ASN A 162 22.16 -58.19 -1.76
CA ASN A 162 22.95 -59.31 -1.24
C ASN A 162 22.24 -60.68 -1.27
N GLN A 163 21.05 -60.77 -1.90
CA GLN A 163 20.30 -62.01 -2.13
C GLN A 163 20.26 -62.33 -3.61
#